data_AF-A0A212FA31-F1
#
_entry.id   AF-A0A212FA31-F1
#
_cell.length_a   1.000
_cell.length_b   1.000
_cell.length_c   1.000
_cell.angle_alpha   90.00
_cell.angle_beta   90.00
_cell.angle_gamma   90.00
#
_symmetry.space_group_name_H-M   'P 1'
#
loop_
_entity.id
_entity.type
_entity.pdbx_description
1 polymer ?
#
loop_
_entity_poly.entity_id
_entity_poly.type
_entity_poly.pdbx_seq_one_letter_code
_entity_poly.pdbx_strand_id
1 'polypeptide(L)'
;MRAKVTEVLQERQVLNPGFKSAGIPKPSDEVLLINELVKEYLEWNGYLYTASVMGSEAAMPNVRKTRAELCSEVGVKDDEKSSALPLLSNIIAAYTERIKRKISKIKRDH
;
A
#
# COMPACT_ATOMS: atom_id res chain seq x y z
N MET A 1 11.61 -12.66 19.84
CA MET A 1 10.55 -12.67 18.81
C MET A 1 11.09 -12.38 17.41
N ARG A 2 11.93 -11.36 17.19
CA ARG A 2 12.64 -11.10 15.92
C ARG A 2 13.33 -12.33 15.32
N ALA A 3 14.05 -13.10 16.14
CA ALA A 3 14.79 -14.29 15.69
C ALA A 3 13.91 -15.32 14.96
N LYS A 4 12.70 -15.57 15.46
CA LYS A 4 11.77 -16.54 14.84
C LYS A 4 11.22 -16.08 13.49
N VAL A 5 11.00 -14.78 13.30
CA VAL A 5 10.56 -14.25 12.00
C VAL A 5 11.68 -14.37 10.98
N THR A 6 12.91 -14.02 11.38
CA THR A 6 14.09 -14.19 10.52
C THR A 6 14.34 -15.66 10.19
N GLU A 7 14.22 -16.57 11.17
CA GLU A 7 14.34 -18.02 10.96
C GLU A 7 13.28 -18.56 10.00
N VAL A 8 12.02 -18.15 10.12
CA VAL A 8 10.94 -18.60 9.22
C VAL A 8 11.12 -18.07 7.80
N LEU A 9 11.59 -16.82 7.65
CA LEU A 9 11.96 -16.26 6.35
C LEU A 9 13.16 -17.01 5.74
N GLN A 10 14.10 -17.45 6.57
CA GLN A 10 15.28 -18.20 6.16
C GLN A 10 14.95 -19.66 5.83
N GLU A 11 14.04 -20.31 6.56
CA GLU A 11 13.49 -21.64 6.24
C GLU A 11 12.75 -21.64 4.91
N ARG A 12 11.94 -20.60 4.64
CA ARG A 12 11.29 -20.42 3.33
C ARG A 12 12.29 -20.26 2.18
N GLN A 13 13.47 -19.70 2.44
CA GLN A 13 14.55 -19.61 1.45
C GLN A 13 15.28 -20.95 1.23
N VAL A 14 15.32 -21.83 2.23
CA VAL A 14 16.02 -23.13 2.16
C VAL A 14 15.17 -24.19 1.45
N LEU A 15 13.85 -24.19 1.67
CA LEU A 15 12.93 -25.18 1.08
C LEU A 15 12.66 -24.98 -0.41
N ASN A 16 13.16 -23.88 -1.00
CA ASN A 16 12.96 -23.59 -2.41
C ASN A 16 14.28 -23.16 -3.07
N PRO A 17 15.13 -24.11 -3.51
CA PRO A 17 16.46 -23.81 -4.07
C PRO A 17 16.42 -22.93 -5.33
N GLY A 18 15.29 -22.91 -6.05
CA GLY A 18 15.03 -21.99 -7.17
C GLY A 18 14.78 -20.54 -6.76
N PHE A 19 14.60 -20.26 -5.46
CA PHE A 19 14.44 -18.90 -4.92
C PHE A 19 15.75 -18.09 -4.94
N LYS A 20 16.90 -18.75 -5.14
CA LYS A 20 18.21 -18.07 -5.33
C LYS A 20 18.49 -17.70 -6.80
N SER A 21 17.73 -18.21 -7.77
CA SER A 21 17.98 -18.00 -9.21
C SER A 21 16.76 -17.53 -10.02
N ALA A 22 15.54 -17.65 -9.49
CA ALA A 22 14.39 -16.91 -9.99
C ALA A 22 14.28 -15.65 -9.12
N GLY A 23 14.95 -14.57 -9.56
CA GLY A 23 14.94 -13.29 -8.85
C GLY A 23 13.51 -12.95 -8.40
N ILE A 24 13.37 -12.57 -7.13
CA ILE A 24 12.12 -12.05 -6.55
C ILE A 24 11.42 -11.25 -7.64
N PRO A 25 10.19 -11.63 -8.06
CA PRO A 25 9.51 -10.94 -9.15
C PRO A 25 9.54 -9.45 -8.83
N LYS A 26 10.11 -8.65 -9.75
CA LYS A 26 10.12 -7.20 -9.55
C LYS A 26 8.67 -6.77 -9.34
N PRO A 27 8.37 -6.07 -8.23
CA PRO A 27 7.01 -5.65 -7.98
C PRO A 27 6.56 -4.78 -9.16
N SER A 28 5.33 -5.00 -9.62
CA SER A 28 4.73 -4.13 -10.64
C SER A 28 4.53 -2.73 -10.08
N ASP A 29 4.37 -1.74 -10.97
CA ASP A 29 4.09 -0.36 -10.57
C ASP A 29 2.84 -0.26 -9.69
N GLU A 30 1.83 -1.08 -9.96
CA GLU A 30 0.61 -1.18 -9.15
C GLU A 30 0.91 -1.69 -7.73
N VAL A 31 1.72 -2.73 -7.59
CA VAL A 31 2.13 -3.26 -6.27
C VAL A 31 2.95 -2.22 -5.50
N LEU A 32 3.86 -1.52 -6.19
CA LEU A 32 4.64 -0.43 -5.59
C LEU A 32 3.74 0.71 -5.11
N LEU A 33 2.76 1.11 -5.92
CA LEU A 33 1.78 2.13 -5.54
C LEU A 33 0.97 1.71 -4.31
N ILE A 34 0.47 0.48 -4.26
CA ILE A 34 -0.24 -0.05 -3.09
C ILE A 34 0.67 -0.02 -1.86
N ASN A 35 1.93 -0.46 -1.99
CA ASN A 35 2.89 -0.47 -0.88
C ASN A 35 3.20 0.95 -0.38
N GLU A 36 3.34 1.94 -1.26
CA GLU A 36 3.52 3.35 -0.87
C GLU A 36 2.29 3.88 -0.11
N LEU A 37 1.07 3.57 -0.58
CA LEU A 37 -0.17 3.96 0.11
C LEU A 37 -0.29 3.32 1.50
N VAL A 38 0.06 2.04 1.62
CA VAL A 38 0.08 1.35 2.92
C VAL A 38 1.15 1.94 3.82
N LYS A 39 2.35 2.21 3.31
CA LYS A 39 3.45 2.81 4.08
C LYS A 39 3.06 4.20 4.60
N GLU A 40 2.42 5.02 3.78
CA GLU A 40 1.88 6.33 4.16
C GLU A 40 0.84 6.20 5.28
N TYR A 41 -0.12 5.29 5.14
CA TYR A 41 -1.11 5.01 6.17
C TYR A 41 -0.46 4.56 7.49
N LEU A 42 0.51 3.65 7.43
CA LEU A 42 1.18 3.13 8.62
C LEU A 42 1.93 4.25 9.35
N GLU A 43 2.66 5.09 8.61
CA GLU A 43 3.39 6.20 9.20
C GLU A 43 2.47 7.28 9.78
N TRP A 44 1.38 7.60 9.08
CA TRP A 44 0.38 8.56 9.58
C TRP A 44 -0.23 8.11 10.92
N ASN A 45 -0.50 6.81 11.07
CA ASN A 45 -1.03 6.24 12.31
C ASN A 45 0.04 5.96 13.38
N GLY A 46 1.31 6.29 13.12
CA GLY A 46 2.40 6.09 14.07
C GLY A 46 2.94 4.66 14.15
N TYR A 47 2.59 3.76 13.22
CA TYR A 47 3.11 2.40 13.13
C TYR A 47 4.51 2.35 12.48
N LEU A 48 5.43 3.19 12.97
CA LEU A 48 6.73 3.46 12.34
C LEU A 48 7.60 2.20 12.20
N TYR A 49 7.60 1.34 13.20
CA TYR A 49 8.37 0.10 13.16
C TYR A 49 7.84 -0.88 12.10
N THR A 50 6.51 -1.00 12.00
CA THR A 50 5.85 -1.82 10.98
C THR A 50 6.14 -1.28 9.58
N ALA A 51 6.07 0.04 9.39
CA ALA A 51 6.38 0.68 8.10
C ALA A 51 7.83 0.41 7.65
N SER A 52 8.78 0.44 8.59
CA SER A 52 10.20 0.16 8.32
C SER A 52 10.44 -1.30 7.90
N VAL A 53 9.86 -2.25 8.64
CA VAL A 53 9.98 -3.68 8.31
C VAL A 53 9.31 -3.96 6.96
N MET A 54 8.09 -3.48 6.75
CA MET A 54 7.35 -3.66 5.49
C MET A 54 8.12 -3.12 4.28
N GLY A 55 8.69 -1.92 4.37
CA GLY A 55 9.46 -1.34 3.27
C GLY A 55 10.69 -2.18 2.89
N SER A 56 11.32 -2.80 3.89
CA SER A 56 12.47 -3.69 3.69
C SER A 56 12.05 -5.03 3.07
N GLU A 57 10.95 -5.61 3.56
CA GLU A 57 10.41 -6.89 3.06
C GLU A 57 9.86 -6.77 1.63
N ALA A 58 9.24 -5.64 1.29
CA ALA A 58 8.67 -5.38 -0.03
C ALA A 58 9.71 -4.89 -1.07
N ALA A 59 10.99 -4.80 -0.68
CA ALA A 59 12.06 -4.26 -1.52
C ALA A 59 11.70 -2.90 -2.15
N MET A 60 11.03 -2.03 -1.37
CA MET A 60 10.60 -0.73 -1.86
C MET A 60 11.80 0.17 -2.19
N PRO A 61 11.65 1.09 -3.16
CA PRO A 61 12.66 2.11 -3.41
C PRO A 61 12.96 2.90 -2.13
N ASN A 62 14.24 3.28 -1.96
CA ASN A 62 14.65 4.16 -0.87
C ASN A 62 14.07 5.57 -1.04
N VAL A 63 13.80 5.98 -2.29
CA VAL A 63 13.16 7.26 -2.60
C VAL A 63 11.67 7.12 -2.38
N ARG A 64 11.16 7.85 -1.39
CA ARG A 64 9.74 7.89 -1.06
C ARG A 64 8.99 8.79 -2.04
N LYS A 65 7.82 8.34 -2.50
CA LYS A 65 6.91 9.21 -3.24
C LYS A 65 6.32 10.26 -2.30
N THR A 66 6.26 11.48 -2.78
CA THR A 66 5.53 12.56 -2.13
C THR A 66 4.03 12.30 -2.21
N ARG A 67 3.29 12.87 -1.28
CA ARG A 67 1.82 12.75 -1.28
C ARG A 67 1.19 13.32 -2.55
N ALA A 68 1.77 14.38 -3.12
CA ALA A 68 1.31 14.96 -4.38
C ALA A 68 1.45 13.99 -5.57
N GLU A 69 2.58 13.27 -5.65
CA GLU A 69 2.79 12.23 -6.67
C GLU A 69 1.78 11.08 -6.50
N LEU A 70 1.58 10.61 -5.27
CA LEU A 70 0.59 9.56 -4.98
C LEU A 70 -0.83 10.00 -5.37
N CYS A 71 -1.25 11.21 -5.00
CA CYS A 71 -2.54 11.78 -5.38
C CYS A 71 -2.73 11.82 -6.90
N SER A 72 -1.68 12.21 -7.64
CA SER A 72 -1.70 12.23 -9.11
C SER A 72 -1.86 10.83 -9.69
N GLU A 73 -1.17 9.83 -9.14
CA GLU A 73 -1.26 8.44 -9.61
C GLU A 73 -2.63 7.80 -9.32
N VAL A 74 -3.22 8.07 -8.16
CA VAL A 74 -4.53 7.51 -7.78
C VAL A 74 -5.72 8.30 -8.34
N GLY A 75 -5.48 9.49 -8.90
CA GLY A 75 -6.53 10.36 -9.43
C GLY A 75 -7.45 10.95 -8.35
N VAL A 76 -6.90 11.21 -7.16
CA VAL A 76 -7.63 11.83 -6.04
C VAL A 76 -7.05 13.22 -5.77
N LYS A 77 -7.94 14.19 -5.52
CA LYS A 77 -7.53 15.54 -5.13
C LYS A 77 -7.35 15.61 -3.61
N ASP A 78 -6.19 16.09 -3.17
CA ASP A 78 -5.95 16.47 -1.79
C ASP A 78 -6.54 17.87 -1.56
N ASP A 79 -7.46 18.00 -0.63
CA ASP A 79 -8.07 19.24 -0.17
C ASP A 79 -7.74 19.46 1.30
N GLU A 80 -8.04 20.65 1.85
CA GLU A 80 -7.66 20.98 3.23
C GLU A 80 -8.20 19.97 4.25
N LYS A 81 -9.38 19.38 4.02
CA LYS A 81 -9.97 18.40 4.95
C LYS A 81 -9.34 17.02 4.78
N SER A 82 -9.01 16.65 3.55
CA SER A 82 -8.47 15.35 3.19
C SER A 82 -6.95 15.25 3.47
N SER A 83 -6.25 16.38 3.49
CA SER A 83 -4.84 16.48 3.91
C SER A 83 -4.60 16.13 5.38
N ALA A 84 -5.65 16.18 6.22
CA ALA A 84 -5.60 15.80 7.63
C ALA A 84 -5.79 14.30 7.88
N LEU A 85 -5.92 13.49 6.82
CA LEU A 85 -6.15 12.06 6.88
C LEU A 85 -5.15 11.30 5.99
N PRO A 86 -4.88 10.00 6.28
CA PRO A 86 -4.13 9.16 5.37
C PRO A 86 -4.74 9.18 3.97
N LEU A 87 -3.91 9.20 2.93
CA LEU A 87 -4.38 9.23 1.55
C LEU A 87 -5.23 8.00 1.24
N LEU A 88 -4.86 6.84 1.80
CA LEU A 88 -5.62 5.61 1.69
C LEU A 88 -7.06 5.76 2.21
N SER A 89 -7.28 6.50 3.30
CA SER A 89 -8.61 6.79 3.83
C SER A 89 -9.44 7.64 2.86
N ASN A 90 -8.82 8.63 2.23
CA ASN A 90 -9.48 9.47 1.23
C ASN A 90 -9.91 8.68 0.00
N ILE A 91 -9.05 7.78 -0.48
CA ILE A 91 -9.34 6.87 -1.59
C ILE A 91 -10.56 6.00 -1.23
N ILE A 92 -10.54 5.32 -0.08
CA ILE A 92 -11.64 4.44 0.34
C ILE A 92 -12.96 5.22 0.43
N ALA A 93 -12.95 6.43 1.00
CA ALA A 93 -14.14 7.27 1.09
C ALA A 93 -14.68 7.63 -0.31
N ALA A 94 -13.81 8.08 -1.22
CA ALA A 94 -14.18 8.46 -2.58
C ALA A 94 -14.79 7.29 -3.38
N TYR A 95 -14.17 6.10 -3.31
CA TYR A 95 -14.68 4.91 -3.99
C TYR A 95 -15.99 4.43 -3.38
N THR A 96 -16.09 4.39 -2.06
CA THR A 96 -17.31 3.97 -1.35
C THR A 96 -18.50 4.86 -1.72
N GLU A 97 -18.32 6.19 -1.71
CA GLU A 97 -19.37 7.14 -2.11
C GLU A 97 -19.75 6.99 -3.58
N ARG A 98 -18.78 6.77 -4.47
CA ARG A 98 -19.06 6.50 -5.89
C ARG A 98 -19.89 5.23 -6.09
N ILE A 99 -19.58 4.15 -5.37
CA ILE A 99 -20.32 2.89 -5.43
C ILE A 99 -21.75 3.07 -4.91
N LYS A 100 -21.92 3.71 -3.74
CA LYS A 100 -23.25 4.00 -3.18
C LYS A 100 -24.13 4.81 -4.15
N ARG A 101 -23.57 5.82 -4.82
CA ARG A 101 -24.29 6.61 -5.84
C ARG A 101 -24.72 5.77 -7.03
N LYS A 102 -23.85 4.88 -7.54
CA LYS A 102 -24.19 3.95 -8.64
C LYS A 102 -25.34 3.02 -8.25
N ILE A 103 -25.27 2.39 -7.07
CA ILE A 103 -26.33 1.51 -6.56
C ILE A 103 -27.65 2.27 -6.41
N SER A 104 -27.59 3.49 -5.86
CA SER A 104 -28.77 4.34 -5.66
C SER A 104 -29.40 4.83 -6.97
N LYS A 105 -28.63 4.90 -8.06
CA LYS A 105 -29.14 5.21 -9.40
C LYS A 105 -29.85 4.01 -10.00
N ILE A 106 -29.22 2.83 -9.94
CA ILE A 106 -29.81 1.56 -10.43
C ILE A 106 -31.17 1.30 -9.77
N LYS A 107 -31.31 1.55 -8.47
CA LYS A 107 -32.59 1.39 -7.74
C LYS A 107 -33.71 2.36 -8.16
N ARG A 108 -33.40 3.47 -8.83
CA ARG A 108 -34.40 4.45 -9.31
C ARG A 108 -34.84 4.17 -10.74
N ASP A 109 -34.01 3.44 -11.50
CA ASP A 109 -34.24 3.11 -12.91
C ASP A 109 -34.96 1.74 -13.06
N HIS A 110 -35.27 1.05 -11.95
CA HIS A 110 -36.08 -0.16 -11.83
C HIS A 110 -37.31 0.11 -10.97
#